data_AF-R7TM08-F1
#
_entry.id   AF-R7TM08-F1
#
_cell.length_a   1.000
_cell.length_b   1.000
_cell.length_c   1.000
_cell.angle_alpha   90.00
_cell.angle_beta   90.00
_cell.angle_gamma   90.00
#
_symmetry.space_group_name_H-M   'P 1'
#
loop_
_entity.id
_entity.type
_entity.pdbx_description
1 polymer ?
#
loop_
_entity_poly.entity_id
_entity_poly.type
_entity_poly.pdbx_seq_one_letter_code
_entity_poly.pdbx_strand_id
1 'polypeptide(L)' 'FHGKIGRVEAEEKLKPKENGLYLVRESNNYPGDYTLSICHDSKVEHYHIMYKDNQLTVDEYTYFDNLTKLVQ' A
#
# COMPACT_ATOMS: atom_id res chain seq x y z
N PHE A 1 2.83 -5.55 7.41
CA PHE A 1 1.55 -4.91 7.79
C PHE A 1 1.78 -4.01 9.00
N HIS A 2 1.25 -2.79 9.02
CA HIS A 2 1.54 -1.78 10.07
C HIS A 2 0.30 -1.25 10.80
N GLY A 3 -0.89 -1.84 10.58
CA GLY A 3 -2.13 -1.38 11.22
C GLY A 3 -2.50 0.06 10.83
N LYS A 4 -3.18 0.76 11.73
CA LYS A 4 -3.70 2.12 11.53
C LYS A 4 -2.63 3.21 11.72
N ILE A 5 -1.73 3.31 10.75
CA ILE A 5 -0.73 4.39 10.67
C ILE A 5 -1.09 5.41 9.60
N GLY A 6 -0.72 6.66 9.83
CA GLY A 6 -0.94 7.77 8.90
C GLY A 6 0.04 7.80 7.72
N ARG A 7 -0.23 8.66 6.74
CA ARG A 7 0.66 8.89 5.59
C ARG A 7 2.07 9.31 6.04
N VAL A 8 2.15 10.30 6.92
CA VAL A 8 3.43 10.84 7.41
C VAL A 8 4.24 9.77 8.14
N GLU A 9 3.60 8.98 9.00
CA GLU A 9 4.27 7.89 9.72
C GLU A 9 4.77 6.79 8.77
N ALA A 10 4.02 6.48 7.71
CA ALA A 10 4.46 5.56 6.68
C ALA A 10 5.68 6.09 5.92
N GLU A 11 5.70 7.37 5.56
CA GLU A 11 6.84 8.00 4.90
C GLU A 11 8.10 8.01 5.78
N GLU A 12 7.95 8.20 7.10
CA GLU A 12 9.06 8.09 8.07
C GLU A 12 9.58 6.66 8.21
N LYS A 13 8.68 5.66 8.20
CA LYS A 13 9.07 4.23 8.26
C LYS A 13 9.74 3.74 6.97
N LEU A 14 9.50 4.39 5.83
CA LEU A 14 10.14 4.08 4.55
C LEU A 14 11.46 4.85 4.36
N LYS A 15 12.14 5.19 5.47
CA LYS A 15 13.49 5.75 5.46
C LYS A 15 14.52 4.69 5.84
N PRO A 16 15.70 4.68 5.18
CA PRO A 16 16.06 5.50 4.01
C PRO A 16 15.19 5.14 2.80
N LYS A 17 14.99 6.10 1.89
CA LYS A 17 14.10 5.95 0.72
C LYS A 17 14.76 5.07 -0.36
N GLU A 18 14.82 3.77 -0.08
CA GLU A 18 15.35 2.76 -0.98
C GLU A 18 14.26 2.26 -1.94
N ASN A 19 14.62 2.09 -3.21
CA ASN A 19 13.67 1.58 -4.21
C ASN A 19 13.22 0.16 -3.83
N GLY A 20 11.91 -0.06 -3.83
CA GLY A 20 11.31 -1.35 -3.49
C GLY A 20 10.99 -1.53 -2.01
N LEU A 21 11.33 -0.57 -1.13
CA LEU A 21 10.79 -0.58 0.24
C LEU A 21 9.29 -0.32 0.20
N TYR A 22 8.51 -1.16 0.87
CA TYR A 22 7.06 -0.99 0.93
C TYR A 22 6.49 -1.36 2.29
N LEU A 23 5.28 -0.87 2.55
CA LEU A 23 4.47 -1.30 3.67
C LEU A 23 2.98 -1.24 3.32
N VAL A 24 2.20 -2.10 3.97
CA VAL A 24 0.74 -2.06 3.93
C VAL A 24 0.22 -1.55 5.27
N ARG A 25 -0.68 -0.57 5.24
CA ARG A 25 -1.33 0.06 6.39
C ARG A 25 -2.85 0.09 6.20
N GLU A 26 -3.60 0.21 7.28
CA GLU A 26 -5.04 0.47 7.20
C GLU A 26 -5.29 1.88 6.65
N SER A 27 -6.35 2.02 5.87
CA SER A 27 -6.76 3.32 5.34
C SER A 27 -7.49 4.13 6.40
N ASN A 28 -6.98 5.33 6.70
CA ASN A 28 -7.66 6.27 7.59
C ASN A 28 -8.90 6.90 6.95
N ASN A 29 -8.92 6.99 5.62
CA ASN A 29 -10.02 7.62 4.88
C ASN A 29 -11.13 6.62 4.54
N TYR A 30 -10.80 5.33 4.46
CA TYR A 30 -11.71 4.25 4.08
C TYR A 30 -11.62 3.13 5.12
N PRO A 31 -12.42 3.22 6.22
CA PRO A 31 -12.41 2.19 7.26
C PRO A 31 -12.73 0.81 6.69
N GLY A 32 -11.85 -0.17 6.93
CA GLY A 32 -11.95 -1.53 6.39
C GLY A 32 -11.03 -1.82 5.20
N ASP A 33 -10.51 -0.77 4.56
CA ASP A 33 -9.62 -0.90 3.41
C ASP A 33 -8.14 -0.73 3.81
N TYR A 34 -7.25 -1.07 2.87
CA TYR A 34 -5.81 -0.98 3.05
C TYR A 34 -5.18 0.04 2.11
N THR A 35 -3.97 0.49 2.44
CA THR A 35 -3.14 1.34 1.59
C THR A 35 -1.75 0.74 1.50
N LEU A 36 -1.28 0.49 0.28
CA LEU A 36 0.11 0.18 -0.01
C LEU A 36 0.89 1.49 -0.07
N SER A 37 1.97 1.60 0.69
CA SER A 37 2.93 2.69 0.59
C SER A 37 4.24 2.12 0.10
N ILE A 38 4.73 2.55 -1.06
CA ILE A 38 5.95 2.03 -1.70
C ILE A 38 6.92 3.16 -2.01
N CYS A 39 8.20 2.92 -1.78
CA CYS A 39 9.27 3.81 -2.17
C CYS A 39 9.77 3.44 -3.57
N HIS A 40 9.61 4.38 -4.50
CA HIS A 40 10.08 4.29 -5.88
C HIS A 40 10.67 5.63 -6.29
N ASP A 41 11.86 5.61 -6.88
CA ASP A 41 12.63 6.78 -7.28
C ASP A 41 12.77 7.85 -6.19
N SER A 42 13.13 7.42 -4.99
CA SER A 42 13.26 8.29 -3.80
C SER A 42 11.98 9.04 -3.41
N LYS A 43 10.83 8.60 -3.91
CA LYS A 43 9.49 9.11 -3.57
C LYS A 43 8.66 7.99 -2.97
N VAL A 44 7.81 8.34 -2.02
CA VAL A 44 6.83 7.39 -1.47
C VAL A 44 5.51 7.63 -2.18
N GLU A 45 5.01 6.58 -2.82
CA GLU A 45 3.70 6.54 -3.44
C GLU A 45 2.73 5.76 -2.57
N HIS A 46 1.45 6.14 -2.60
CA HIS A 46 0.41 5.52 -1.79
C HIS A 46 -0.75 5.08 -2.67
N TYR A 47 -1.01 3.78 -2.68
CA TYR A 47 -2.06 3.15 -3.47
C TYR A 47 -3.15 2.59 -2.54
N HIS A 48 -4.39 2.98 -2.78
CA HIS A 48 -5.54 2.41 -2.08
C HIS A 48 -5.77 1.00 -2.60
N ILE A 49 -5.72 0.02 -1.70
CA ILE A 49 -6.01 -1.37 -2.02
C ILE A 49 -7.49 -1.62 -1.72
N MET A 50 -8.21 -1.96 -2.77
CA MET A 50 -9.62 -2.34 -2.73
C MET A 50 -9.74 -3.85 -2.81
N TYR A 51 -10.75 -4.40 -2.15
CA TYR A 51 -11.11 -5.81 -2.27
C TYR A 51 -12.42 -5.94 -3.02
N LYS A 52 -12.38 -6.55 -4.20
CA LYS A 52 -13.53 -6.67 -5.12
C LYS A 52 -13.50 -8.03 -5.77
N ASP A 53 -14.66 -8.68 -5.85
CA ASP A 53 -14.83 -10.00 -6.47
C ASP A 53 -13.82 -11.05 -5.96
N ASN A 54 -13.55 -11.02 -4.65
CA ASN A 54 -12.61 -11.91 -3.96
C ASN A 54 -11.12 -11.71 -4.33
N GLN A 55 -10.78 -10.58 -4.97
CA GLN A 55 -9.43 -10.21 -5.41
C GLN A 55 -9.05 -8.80 -4.93
N LEU A 56 -7.76 -8.49 -4.89
CA LEU A 56 -7.21 -7.19 -4.53
C LEU A 56 -6.91 -6.36 -5.78
N THR A 57 -7.19 -5.07 -5.75
CA THR A 57 -6.89 -4.15 -6.85
C THR A 57 -6.50 -2.77 -6.33
N VAL A 58 -5.69 -2.02 -7.09
CA VAL A 58 -5.27 -0.64 -6.76
C VAL A 58 -5.74 0.40 -7.78
N ASP A 59 -6.16 -0.05 -8.96
CA ASP A 59 -6.50 0.78 -10.12
C ASP A 59 -7.85 0.39 -10.75
N GLU A 60 -8.50 -0.66 -10.26
CA GLU A 60 -9.69 -1.30 -10.85
C GLU A 60 -9.49 -1.92 -12.24
N TYR A 61 -8.27 -1.94 -12.76
CA TYR A 61 -7.92 -2.58 -14.04
C TYR A 61 -7.13 -3.87 -13.83
N THR A 62 -6.37 -3.94 -12.75
CA THR A 62 -5.48 -5.04 -12.41
C THR A 62 -5.91 -5.70 -11.09
N TYR A 63 -6.06 -7.01 -11.12
CA TYR A 63 -6.55 -7.81 -9.99
C TYR A 63 -5.52 -8.85 -9.57
N PHE A 64 -5.34 -9.00 -8.26
CA PHE A 64 -4.34 -9.84 -7.63
C PHE A 64 -4.98 -10.76 -6.59
N ASP A 65 -4.53 -12.01 -6.53
CA ASP A 65 -5.09 -12.99 -5.57
C ASP A 65 -4.71 -12.67 -4.12
N ASN A 66 -3.58 -12.00 -3.90
CA ASN A 66 -3.10 -11.64 -2.58
C ASN A 66 -2.10 -10.47 -2.64
N LEU A 67 -1.83 -9.88 -1.48
CA LEU A 67 -0.92 -8.72 -1.36
C LEU A 67 0.50 -9.04 -1.86
N THR A 68 0.96 -10.29 -1.75
CA THR A 68 2.28 -10.68 -2.23
C THR A 68 2.36 -10.57 -3.75
N LYS A 69 1.36 -11.04 -4.49
CA LYS A 69 1.32 -10.90 -5.96
C LYS A 69 1.16 -9.45 -6.42
N LEU A 70 0.55 -8.60 -5.59
CA LEU A 70 0.39 -7.18 -5.90
C LEU A 70 1.73 -6.43 -5.87
N VAL A 71 2.71 -6.93 -5.12
CA VAL A 71 4.01 -6.28 -4.93
C VAL A 71 5.17 -6.97 -5.66
N GLN A 72 4.91 -8.04 -6.43
CA GLN A 72 5.94 -8.89 -7.07
C GLN A 72 6.01 -8.74 -8.58
#